data_AF-A0A527GJF6-F1
#
_entry.id   AF-A0A527GJF6-F1
#
_cell.length_a   1.000
_cell.length_b   1.000
_cell.length_c   1.000
_cell.angle_alpha   90.00
_cell.angle_beta   90.00
_cell.angle_gamma   90.00
#
_symmetry.space_group_name_H-M   'P 1'
#
loop_
_entity.id
_entity.type
_entity.pdbx_description
1 polymer ?
#
loop_
_entity_poly.entity_id
_entity_poly.type
_entity_poly.pdbx_seq_one_letter_code
_entity_poly.pdbx_strand_id
1 'polypeptide(L)' 'MLGWFRKLLPREDRFFDLFERHSRTVVGGAEALEQLLQGRDIDLWCQKIIDLEDEADHITAEVLLAVRRSFITPFDR' A
#
# COMPACT_ATOMS: atom_id res chain seq x y z
N MET A 1 0.50 8.58 -35.30
CA MET A 1 -0.48 9.52 -34.73
C MET A 1 -1.42 8.85 -33.71
N LEU A 2 -0.90 8.19 -32.66
CA LEU A 2 -1.71 7.53 -31.62
C LEU A 2 -1.18 7.72 -30.18
N GLY A 3 -0.02 8.38 -30.00
CA GLY A 3 0.62 8.54 -28.68
C GLY A 3 -0.11 9.48 -27.71
N TRP A 4 -0.92 10.40 -28.22
CA TRP A 4 -1.71 11.31 -27.38
C TRP A 4 -2.91 10.61 -26.73
N PHE A 5 -3.52 9.64 -27.41
CA PHE A 5 -4.57 8.77 -26.86
C PHE A 5 -4.04 7.91 -25.69
N ARG A 6 -2.79 7.43 -25.80
CA ARG A 6 -2.12 6.68 -24.72
C ARG A 6 -1.76 7.54 -23.48
N LYS A 7 -1.73 8.87 -23.60
CA LYS A 7 -1.64 9.80 -22.46
C LYS A 7 -3.00 10.08 -21.79
N LEU A 8 -4.10 9.80 -22.48
CA LEU A 8 -5.47 9.95 -21.96
C LEU A 8 -6.01 8.65 -21.33
N LEU A 9 -5.41 7.50 -21.62
CA LEU A 9 -5.70 6.24 -20.93
C LEU A 9 -5.13 6.31 -19.49
N PRO A 10 -5.95 6.00 -18.46
CA PRO A 10 -5.46 5.89 -17.08
C PRO A 10 -4.31 4.88 -17.06
N ARG A 11 -3.13 5.31 -16.62
CA ARG A 11 -1.95 4.44 -16.59
C ARG A 11 -2.11 3.43 -15.44
N GLU A 12 -2.13 2.15 -15.81
CA GLU A 12 -2.19 1.00 -14.91
C GLU A 12 -1.03 0.97 -13.89
N ASP A 13 0.09 1.65 -14.20
CA ASP A 13 1.31 1.70 -13.38
C ASP A 13 1.05 2.03 -11.90
N ARG A 14 0.04 2.86 -11.60
CA ARG A 14 -0.22 3.32 -10.22
C ARG A 14 -0.67 2.21 -9.28
N PHE A 15 -1.34 1.16 -9.76
CA PHE A 15 -1.82 0.10 -8.88
C PHE A 15 -0.68 -0.74 -8.31
N PHE A 16 0.29 -1.10 -9.14
CA PHE A 16 1.47 -1.85 -8.69
C PHE A 16 2.29 -1.04 -7.69
N ASP A 17 2.45 0.27 -7.91
CA ASP A 17 3.11 1.16 -6.95
C ASP A 17 2.38 1.18 -5.59
N LEU A 18 1.05 1.23 -5.59
CA LEU A 18 0.24 1.20 -4.37
C LEU A 18 0.36 -0.15 -3.66
N PHE A 19 0.33 -1.27 -4.38
CA PHE A 19 0.51 -2.59 -3.79
C PHE A 19 1.93 -2.82 -3.28
N GLU A 20 2.96 -2.30 -3.95
CA GLU A 20 4.33 -2.34 -3.47
C GLU A 20 4.48 -1.50 -2.19
N ARG A 21 3.89 -0.31 -2.14
CA ARG A 21 3.86 0.50 -0.92
C ARG A 21 3.18 -0.26 0.24
N HIS A 22 2.03 -0.88 -0.02
CA HIS A 22 1.31 -1.65 0.99
C HIS A 22 2.10 -2.89 1.43
N SER A 23 2.78 -3.59 0.53
CA SER A 23 3.58 -4.76 0.91
C SER A 23 4.74 -4.38 1.83
N ARG A 24 5.34 -3.20 1.65
CA ARG A 24 6.38 -2.67 2.54
C ARG A 24 5.87 -2.41 3.96
N THR A 25 4.62 -1.97 4.14
CA THR A 25 4.05 -1.79 5.49
C THR A 25 3.83 -3.13 6.18
N VAL A 26 3.38 -4.15 5.42
CA VAL A 26 3.21 -5.52 5.93
C VAL A 26 4.55 -6.13 6.36
N VAL A 27 5.58 -6.02 5.52
CA VAL A 27 6.93 -6.52 5.84
C VAL A 27 7.49 -5.78 7.06
N GLY A 28 7.38 -4.45 7.08
CA GLY A 28 7.82 -3.66 8.23
C GLY A 28 7.06 -3.99 9.51
N GLY A 29 5.76 -4.33 9.41
CA GLY A 29 4.95 -4.75 10.56
C GLY A 29 5.39 -6.09 11.11
N ALA A 30 5.74 -7.04 10.23
CA ALA A 30 6.30 -8.33 10.63
C ALA A 30 7.68 -8.17 11.31
N GLU A 31 8.55 -7.31 10.77
CA GLU A 31 9.84 -6.99 11.39
C GLU A 31 9.67 -6.32 12.77
N ALA A 32 8.75 -5.35 12.89
CA ALA A 32 8.45 -4.71 14.17
C ALA A 32 7.86 -5.68 15.20
N LEU A 33 7.00 -6.60 14.76
CA LEU A 33 6.47 -7.67 15.61
C LEU A 33 7.57 -8.62 16.07
N GLU A 34 8.53 -8.98 15.21
CA GLU A 34 9.69 -9.77 15.62
C GLU A 34 10.46 -9.06 16.74
N GLN A 35 10.71 -7.75 16.61
CA GLN A 35 11.38 -6.97 17.65
C GLN A 35 10.58 -6.89 18.94
N LEU A 36 9.26 -6.68 18.86
CA LEU A 36 8.36 -6.70 20.01
C LEU A 36 8.49 -8.02 20.80
N LEU A 37 8.53 -9.16 20.09
CA LEU A 37 8.65 -10.49 20.69
C LEU A 37 10.01 -10.76 21.34
N GLN A 38 11.06 -9.98 21.03
CA GLN A 38 12.32 -10.00 21.76
C GLN A 38 12.21 -9.40 23.18
N GLY A 39 11.08 -8.74 23.49
CA GLY A 39 10.76 -8.27 24.85
C GLY A 39 11.53 -7.03 25.30
N ARG A 40 12.21 -6.33 24.40
CA ARG A 40 12.89 -5.05 24.65
C ARG A 40 12.15 -3.92 23.94
N ASP A 41 12.09 -2.75 24.56
CA ASP A 41 11.45 -1.56 24.00
C ASP A 41 10.01 -1.81 23.54
N ILE A 42 9.23 -2.56 24.34
CA ILE A 42 7.89 -3.05 23.97
C ILE A 42 6.98 -1.91 23.52
N ASP A 43 6.91 -0.81 24.28
CA ASP A 43 6.04 0.33 23.95
C ASP A 43 6.43 0.99 22.62
N LEU A 44 7.73 1.06 22.31
CA LEU A 44 8.24 1.60 21.05
C LEU A 44 7.79 0.73 19.88
N TRP A 45 7.96 -0.59 19.98
CA TRP A 45 7.60 -1.51 18.90
C TRP A 45 6.08 -1.65 18.74
N CYS A 46 5.31 -1.59 19.84
CA CYS A 46 3.86 -1.46 19.79
C CYS A 46 3.45 -0.22 19.00
N GLN A 47 4.00 0.96 19.33
CA GLN A 47 3.68 2.19 18.61
C GLN A 47 4.08 2.08 17.13
N LYS A 48 5.24 1.48 16.84
CA LYS A 48 5.70 1.29 15.47
C LYS A 48 4.75 0.41 14.65
N ILE A 49 4.19 -0.64 15.26
CA ILE A 49 3.18 -1.49 14.62
C ILE A 49 1.91 -0.70 14.31
N ILE A 50 1.43 0.11 15.26
CA ILE A 50 0.26 0.98 15.07
C ILE A 50 0.50 1.96 13.91
N ASP A 51 1.65 2.63 13.89
CA ASP A 51 1.99 3.59 12.83
C ASP A 51 2.03 2.91 11.43
N LEU A 52 2.51 1.66 11.36
CA LEU A 52 2.57 0.89 10.12
C LEU A 52 1.18 0.42 9.66
N GLU A 53 0.30 0.13 10.60
CA GLU A 53 -1.09 -0.24 10.33
C GLU A 53 -1.89 0.95 9.82
N ASP A 54 -1.79 2.12 10.46
CA ASP A 54 -2.39 3.37 9.99
C ASP A 54 -1.95 3.71 8.54
N GLU A 55 -0.65 3.57 8.23
CA GLU A 55 -0.14 3.79 6.87
C GLU A 55 -0.69 2.73 5.88
N ALA A 56 -0.80 1.47 6.30
CA ALA A 56 -1.37 0.41 5.47
C ALA A 56 -2.84 0.69 5.13
N ASP A 57 -3.61 1.22 6.08
CA ASP A 57 -5.00 1.62 5.92
C ASP A 57 -5.15 2.83 4.98
N HIS A 58 -4.27 3.82 5.11
CA HIS A 58 -4.20 4.94 4.16
C HIS A 58 -3.94 4.47 2.73
N ILE A 59 -2.99 3.56 2.53
CA ILE A 59 -2.70 3.00 1.20
C ILE A 59 -3.91 2.19 0.69
N THR A 60 -4.57 1.43 1.56
CA THR A 60 -5.78 0.68 1.21
C THR A 60 -6.90 1.61 0.74
N ALA A 61 -7.11 2.73 1.42
CA ALA A 61 -8.05 3.75 1.01
C ALA A 61 -7.69 4.33 -0.37
N GLU A 62 -6.41 4.61 -0.63
CA GLU A 62 -5.93 5.03 -1.96
C GLU A 62 -6.24 4.00 -3.05
N VAL A 63 -5.99 2.71 -2.78
CA VAL A 63 -6.29 1.60 -3.70
C VAL A 63 -7.78 1.54 -4.01
N LEU A 64 -8.64 1.56 -2.99
CA LEU A 64 -10.10 1.52 -3.17
C LEU A 64 -10.61 2.72 -3.98
N LEU A 65 -10.07 3.91 -3.74
CA LEU A 65 -10.38 5.11 -4.53
C LEU A 65 -9.92 4.97 -5.99
N ALA A 66 -8.72 4.43 -6.22
CA ALA A 66 -8.19 4.19 -7.55
C ALA A 66 -9.05 3.16 -8.32
N VAL A 67 -9.44 2.06 -7.67
CA VAL A 67 -10.34 1.04 -8.24
C VAL A 67 -11.69 1.65 -8.63
N ARG A 68 -12.29 2.49 -7.78
CA ARG A 68 -13.59 3.13 -8.08
C ARG A 68 -13.52 4.14 -9.24
N ARG A 69 -12.36 4.78 -9.44
CA ARG A 69 -12.16 5.81 -10.47
C ARG A 69 -11.66 5.25 -11.79
N SER A 70 -11.11 4.03 -11.81
CA SER A 70 -10.59 3.42 -13.03
C SER A 70 -11.65 2.61 -13.77
N PHE A 71 -11.80 2.84 -15.07
CA PHE A 71 -12.67 2.02 -15.92
C PHE A 71 -12.04 0.64 -16.21
N ILE A 72 -10.70 0.59 -16.26
CA ILE A 72 -9.89 -0.63 -16.48
C ILE A 72 -9.11 -0.89 -15.18
N THR A 73 -9.29 -2.06 -14.58
CA THR A 73 -8.49 -2.51 -13.42
C THR A 73 -7.52 -3.60 -13.87
N PRO A 74 -6.31 -3.67 -13.30
CA PRO A 74 -5.32 -4.70 -13.68
C PRO A 74 -5.74 -6.11 -13.25
N PHE A 75 -6.73 -6.22 -12.36
CA PHE A 75 -7.36 -7.45 -11.91
C PHE A 75 -8.88 -7.30 -12.02
N ASP A 76 -9.59 -8.43 -12.13
CA ASP A 76 -11.04 -8.45 -12.06
C ASP A 76 -11.50 -8.08 -10.64
N ARG A 77 -12.61 -7.35 -10.53
CA ARG A 77 -13.13 -6.84 -9.25
C ARG A 77 -13.87 -7.90 -8.43
#